data_AF-A0A6D2GCI4-F1
#
_entry.id   AF-A0A6D2GCI4-F1
#
_cell.length_a   1.000
_cell.length_b   1.000
_cell.length_c   1.000
_cell.angle_alpha   90.00
_cell.angle_beta   90.00
_cell.angle_gamma   90.00
#
_symmetry.space_group_name_H-M   'P 1'
#
loop_
_entity.id
_entity.type
_entity.pdbx_description
1 polymer ?
#
loop_
_entity_poly.entity_id
_entity_poly.type
_entity_poly.pdbx_seq_one_letter_code
_entity_poly.pdbx_strand_id
1 'polypeptide(L)'
;MKYCGNITRNWLSPIFPAFGQFGDEEYTHLPAYNTIAQAFSGYLIQNGDVDQPMPAFPYTADYFPALTATTSALAALHKVRETGKGESIDIAMYEVMLRMGQYFMMDYFNGGEICPRMTKGKDPLLRWLRII
;
A
#
# COMPACT_ATOMS: atom_id res chain seq x y z
N MET A 1 31.04 -14.09 14.25
CA MET A 1 29.95 -13.10 14.35
C MET A 1 30.47 -11.71 13.95
N LYS A 2 30.50 -11.38 12.65
CA LYS A 2 30.87 -10.06 12.12
C LYS A 2 30.16 -9.82 10.78
N TYR A 3 28.85 -9.61 10.78
CA TYR A 3 28.08 -9.15 9.60
C TYR A 3 26.87 -8.29 9.99
N CYS A 4 26.97 -7.58 11.12
CA CYS A 4 26.00 -6.56 11.54
C CYS A 4 26.74 -5.23 11.70
N GLY A 5 27.38 -4.76 10.62
CA GLY A 5 28.09 -3.48 10.58
C GLY A 5 27.37 -2.57 9.59
N ASN A 6 26.71 -1.53 10.12
CA ASN A 6 26.07 -0.39 9.43
C ASN A 6 24.53 -0.32 9.38
N ILE A 7 23.79 -1.21 10.04
CA ILE A 7 22.32 -1.08 10.14
C ILE A 7 21.89 -0.19 11.34
N THR A 8 22.79 0.21 12.24
CA THR A 8 22.37 0.78 13.54
C THR A 8 22.70 2.24 13.81
N ARG A 9 23.25 3.01 12.85
CA ARG A 9 23.66 4.41 13.15
C ARG A 9 22.64 5.51 12.85
N ASN A 10 21.60 5.27 12.04
CA ASN A 10 20.60 6.29 11.70
C ASN A 10 19.12 5.84 11.79
N TRP A 11 18.82 4.66 12.34
CA TRP A 11 17.46 4.11 12.29
C TRP A 11 16.59 4.55 13.47
N LEU A 12 16.26 5.84 13.47
CA LEU A 12 15.06 6.39 14.08
C LEU A 12 14.44 7.35 13.07
N SER A 13 13.90 6.79 11.99
CA SER A 13 12.93 7.47 11.12
C SER A 13 11.66 6.61 11.07
N PRO A 14 10.47 7.25 11.06
CA PRO A 14 9.24 6.62 11.48
C PRO A 14 8.85 5.43 10.59
N ILE A 15 8.16 4.48 11.21
CA ILE A 15 7.42 3.36 10.62
C ILE A 15 7.00 3.67 9.16
N PHE A 16 7.57 2.92 8.20
CA PHE A 16 7.31 2.93 6.74
C PHE A 16 6.98 4.32 6.11
N PRO A 17 7.91 4.95 5.37
CA PRO A 17 7.61 6.21 4.69
C PRO A 17 6.42 6.04 3.75
N ALA A 18 5.57 7.06 3.65
CA ALA A 18 4.36 6.98 2.84
C ALA A 18 4.70 6.71 1.37
N PHE A 19 5.82 7.26 0.88
CA PHE A 19 6.23 7.31 -0.52
C PHE A 19 7.50 6.51 -0.86
N GLY A 20 8.02 5.73 0.08
CA GLY A 20 9.26 4.95 -0.11
C GLY A 20 10.53 5.71 0.33
N GLN A 21 11.68 5.04 0.27
CA GLN A 21 12.98 5.60 0.70
C GLN A 21 13.62 6.52 -0.36
N PHE A 22 13.25 6.34 -1.63
CA PHE A 22 13.80 7.08 -2.76
C PHE A 22 12.69 7.46 -3.73
N GLY A 23 12.83 8.62 -4.39
CA GLY A 23 11.82 9.14 -5.29
C GLY A 23 12.06 10.62 -5.57
N ASP A 24 11.00 11.33 -5.94
CA ASP A 24 11.02 12.78 -6.05
C ASP A 24 11.15 13.43 -4.66
N GLU A 25 12.04 14.42 -4.52
CA GLU A 25 12.27 15.13 -3.26
C GLU A 25 10.99 15.77 -2.71
N GLU A 26 10.03 16.12 -3.57
CA GLU A 26 8.72 16.64 -3.16
C GLU A 26 7.92 15.64 -2.31
N TYR A 27 8.03 14.34 -2.59
CA TYR A 27 7.21 13.30 -1.97
C TYR A 27 7.96 12.46 -0.93
N THR A 28 9.25 12.19 -1.14
CA THR A 28 10.02 11.26 -0.30
C THR A 28 10.14 11.70 1.16
N HIS A 29 10.04 13.01 1.44
CA HIS A 29 10.15 13.56 2.80
C HIS A 29 8.79 13.88 3.46
N LEU A 30 7.68 13.58 2.80
CA LEU A 30 6.35 13.87 3.35
C LEU A 30 5.97 12.94 4.51
N PRO A 31 5.24 13.45 5.51
CA PRO A 31 4.80 12.65 6.64
C PRO A 31 3.78 11.59 6.20
N ALA A 32 3.93 10.40 6.75
CA ALA A 32 3.12 9.25 6.41
C ALA A 32 1.91 9.12 7.35
N TYR A 33 0.71 9.10 6.77
CA TYR A 33 -0.53 8.88 7.50
C TYR A 33 -1.45 7.97 6.70
N ASN A 34 -2.23 7.14 7.40
CA ASN A 34 -3.25 6.27 6.81
C ASN A 34 -4.09 6.96 5.72
N THR A 35 -4.62 8.16 5.98
CA THR A 35 -5.48 8.88 5.04
C THR A 35 -4.73 9.36 3.80
N ILE A 36 -3.47 9.78 3.94
CA ILE A 36 -2.62 10.21 2.82
C ILE A 36 -2.29 9.01 1.93
N ALA A 37 -1.90 7.87 2.53
CA ALA A 37 -1.62 6.65 1.79
C ALA A 37 -2.85 6.14 1.04
N GLN A 38 -4.04 6.18 1.65
CA GLN A 38 -5.30 5.83 0.96
C GLN A 38 -5.65 6.81 -0.16
N ALA A 39 -5.46 8.11 0.06
CA ALA A 39 -5.74 9.13 -0.95
C ALA A 39 -4.83 8.99 -2.17
N PHE A 40 -3.51 8.86 -1.94
CA PHE A 40 -2.52 8.80 -3.01
C PHE A 40 -2.57 7.50 -3.82
N SER A 41 -2.90 6.39 -3.18
CA SER A 41 -3.04 5.08 -3.84
C SER A 41 -4.32 4.91 -4.66
N GLY A 42 -5.25 5.86 -4.60
CA GLY A 42 -6.59 5.70 -5.18
C GLY A 42 -7.49 4.75 -4.39
N TYR A 43 -7.07 4.28 -3.21
CA TYR A 43 -7.91 3.43 -2.37
C TYR A 43 -9.08 4.22 -1.76
N LEU A 44 -8.86 5.48 -1.37
CA LEU A 44 -9.90 6.33 -0.78
C LEU A 44 -11.05 6.60 -1.76
N ILE A 45 -10.74 6.87 -3.03
CA ILE A 45 -11.77 7.20 -4.04
C ILE A 45 -12.66 6.01 -4.39
N GLN A 46 -12.20 4.78 -4.13
CA GLN A 46 -12.97 3.54 -4.32
C GLN A 46 -13.92 3.25 -3.14
N ASN A 47 -13.68 3.85 -1.98
CA ASN A 47 -14.42 3.57 -0.75
C ASN A 47 -15.46 4.66 -0.46
N GLY A 48 -16.53 4.30 0.24
CA GLY A 48 -17.63 5.19 0.60
C GLY A 48 -18.87 5.04 -0.29
N ASP A 49 -19.80 5.98 -0.15
CA ASP A 49 -21.02 6.01 -0.97
C ASP A 49 -20.75 6.71 -2.32
N VAL A 50 -21.66 6.55 -3.28
CA VAL A 50 -21.54 7.11 -4.64
C VAL A 50 -21.18 8.59 -4.61
N ASP A 51 -21.82 9.36 -3.75
CA ASP A 51 -21.63 10.81 -3.67
C ASP A 51 -20.61 11.24 -2.59
N GLN A 52 -20.17 10.31 -1.74
CA GLN A 52 -19.31 10.62 -0.59
C GLN A 52 -18.17 9.61 -0.45
N PRO A 53 -16.98 9.93 -1.00
CA PRO A 53 -15.78 9.15 -0.75
C PRO A 53 -15.43 9.13 0.73
N MET A 54 -15.02 7.97 1.23
CA MET A 54 -14.62 7.81 2.63
C MET A 54 -13.40 6.91 2.73
N PRO A 55 -12.46 7.17 3.66
CA PRO A 55 -11.36 6.26 3.91
C PRO A 55 -11.89 4.95 4.52
N ALA A 56 -11.23 3.85 4.20
CA ALA A 56 -11.42 2.59 4.91
C ALA A 56 -10.95 2.75 6.37
N PHE A 57 -11.74 2.20 7.30
CA PHE A 57 -11.61 2.41 8.74
C PHE A 57 -11.72 1.09 9.51
N PRO A 58 -11.00 0.92 10.65
CA PRO A 58 -10.01 1.82 11.24
C PRO A 58 -8.60 1.64 10.66
N TYR A 59 -7.92 2.75 10.33
CA TYR A 59 -6.49 2.82 10.00
C TYR A 59 -5.97 1.73 9.07
N THR A 60 -6.76 1.36 8.05
CA THR A 60 -6.50 0.21 7.19
C THR A 60 -5.13 0.27 6.49
N ALA A 61 -4.71 1.47 6.11
CA ALA A 61 -3.42 1.69 5.46
C ALA A 61 -2.23 1.73 6.42
N ASP A 62 -2.43 1.63 7.74
CA ASP A 62 -1.33 1.37 8.68
C ASP A 62 -1.13 -0.14 8.87
N TYR A 63 -2.23 -0.90 8.89
CA TYR A 63 -2.19 -2.36 9.08
C TYR A 63 -1.62 -3.11 7.87
N PHE A 64 -2.03 -2.77 6.65
CA PHE A 64 -1.55 -3.49 5.47
C PHE A 64 -0.04 -3.37 5.25
N PRO A 65 0.57 -2.16 5.27
CA PRO A 65 2.02 -2.03 5.15
C PRO A 65 2.78 -2.72 6.29
N ALA A 66 2.26 -2.68 7.52
CA ALA A 66 2.87 -3.42 8.63
C ALA A 66 2.87 -4.94 8.42
N LEU A 67 1.78 -5.50 7.89
CA LEU A 67 1.70 -6.91 7.53
C LEU A 67 2.66 -7.24 6.38
N THR A 68 2.67 -6.42 5.32
CA THR A 68 3.59 -6.58 4.19
C THR A 68 5.04 -6.55 4.66
N ALA A 69 5.39 -5.66 5.59
CA ALA A 69 6.73 -5.60 6.16
C ALA A 69 7.11 -6.86 6.94
N THR A 70 6.17 -7.39 7.72
CA THR A 70 6.38 -8.64 8.44
C THR A 70 6.61 -9.80 7.46
N THR A 71 5.81 -9.89 6.41
CA THR A 71 5.95 -10.92 5.37
C THR A 71 7.28 -10.79 4.62
N SER A 72 7.65 -9.58 4.20
CA SER A 72 8.90 -9.32 3.48
C SER A 72 10.12 -9.58 4.36
N ALA A 73 10.07 -9.23 5.65
CA ALA A 73 11.15 -9.52 6.61
C ALA A 73 11.34 -11.04 6.81
N LEU A 74 10.25 -11.82 6.87
CA LEU A 74 10.32 -13.28 6.95
C LEU A 74 10.91 -13.89 5.67
N ALA A 75 10.54 -13.37 4.50
CA ALA A 75 11.11 -13.80 3.22
C ALA A 75 12.62 -13.49 3.14
N ALA A 76 13.03 -12.30 3.57
CA ALA A 76 14.43 -11.93 3.66
C ALA A 76 15.20 -12.81 4.65
N LEU A 77 14.63 -13.11 5.82
CA LEU A 77 15.23 -14.02 6.80
C LEU A 77 15.44 -15.42 6.22
N HIS A 78 14.49 -15.92 5.42
CA HIS A 78 14.65 -17.19 4.72
C HIS A 78 15.85 -17.16 3.76
N LYS A 79 15.97 -16.11 2.94
CA LYS A 79 17.13 -15.91 2.03
C LYS A 79 18.46 -15.79 2.77
N VAL A 80 18.48 -15.14 3.93
CA VAL A 80 19.68 -15.01 4.78
C VAL A 80 20.16 -16.38 5.25
N ARG A 81 19.24 -17.32 5.57
CA ARG A 81 19.62 -18.67 6.01
C ARG A 81 20.35 -19.47 4.92
N GLU A 82 19.99 -19.26 3.65
CA GLU A 82 20.60 -19.98 2.53
C GLU A 82 21.88 -19.31 2.03
N THR A 83 21.89 -17.97 1.98
CA THR A 83 22.95 -17.21 1.30
C THR A 83 23.96 -16.56 2.26
N GLY A 84 23.60 -16.43 3.53
CA GLY A 84 24.39 -15.68 4.53
C GLY A 84 24.42 -14.16 4.31
N LYS A 85 23.68 -13.62 3.34
CA LYS A 85 23.65 -12.19 2.99
C LYS A 85 22.34 -11.54 3.47
N GLY A 86 22.47 -10.38 4.13
CA GLY A 86 21.33 -9.53 4.51
C GLY A 86 20.66 -8.87 3.32
N GLU A 87 19.46 -8.32 3.53
CA GLU A 87 18.70 -7.58 2.52
C GLU A 87 18.18 -6.25 3.07
N SER A 88 17.96 -5.30 2.16
CA SER A 88 17.27 -4.03 2.42
C SER A 88 15.91 -4.07 1.75
N ILE A 89 14.85 -3.70 2.48
CA ILE A 89 13.47 -3.78 1.99
C ILE A 89 12.89 -2.37 2.08
N ASP A 90 12.52 -1.82 0.94
CA ASP A 90 11.75 -0.57 0.86
C ASP A 90 10.26 -0.90 0.74
N ILE A 91 9.44 -0.21 1.53
CA ILE A 91 8.00 -0.41 1.57
C ILE A 91 7.36 0.97 1.64
N ALA A 92 6.76 1.38 0.53
CA ALA A 92 5.93 2.57 0.50
C ALA A 92 4.47 2.21 0.81
N MET A 93 3.85 2.93 1.75
CA MET A 93 2.46 2.67 2.13
C MET A 93 1.50 2.78 0.93
N TYR A 94 1.74 3.74 0.03
CA TYR A 94 0.88 3.92 -1.15
C TYR A 94 0.96 2.74 -2.11
N GLU A 95 2.12 2.10 -2.30
CA GLU A 95 2.29 0.95 -3.19
C GLU A 95 1.52 -0.28 -2.66
N VAL A 96 1.58 -0.49 -1.35
CA VAL A 96 0.83 -1.56 -0.69
C VAL A 96 -0.67 -1.34 -0.90
N MET A 97 -1.16 -0.13 -0.65
CA MET A 97 -2.58 0.19 -0.83
C MET A 97 -3.01 0.17 -2.30
N LEU A 98 -2.15 0.58 -3.21
CA LEU A 98 -2.37 0.50 -4.65
C LEU A 98 -2.60 -0.96 -5.05
N ARG A 99 -1.78 -1.89 -4.51
CA ARG A 99 -1.92 -3.32 -4.76
C ARG A 99 -3.22 -3.90 -4.20
N MET A 100 -3.68 -3.43 -3.05
CA MET A 100 -4.93 -3.86 -2.42
C MET A 100 -6.17 -3.36 -3.19
N GLY A 101 -6.11 -2.19 -3.82
CA GLY A 101 -7.19 -1.58 -4.61
C GLY A 101 -7.27 -2.01 -6.08
N GLN A 102 -6.50 -3.03 -6.51
CA GLN A 102 -6.35 -3.37 -7.93
C GLN A 102 -7.60 -3.96 -8.60
N TYR A 103 -8.53 -4.55 -7.84
CA TYR A 103 -9.58 -5.41 -8.43
C TYR A 103 -10.33 -4.76 -9.59
N PHE A 104 -10.83 -3.53 -9.42
CA PHE A 104 -11.47 -2.74 -10.49
C PHE A 104 -10.53 -1.76 -11.18
N MET A 105 -9.39 -1.44 -10.55
CA MET A 105 -8.40 -0.54 -11.16
C MET A 105 -7.72 -1.19 -12.37
N MET A 106 -7.63 -2.53 -12.38
CA MET A 106 -7.09 -3.28 -13.51
C MET A 106 -7.93 -3.12 -14.78
N ASP A 107 -9.25 -3.00 -14.69
CA ASP A 107 -10.08 -2.74 -15.87
C ASP A 107 -9.72 -1.39 -16.49
N TYR A 108 -9.59 -0.34 -15.67
CA TYR A 108 -9.14 0.97 -16.12
C TYR A 108 -7.74 0.93 -16.78
N PHE A 109 -6.78 0.20 -16.20
CA PHE A 109 -5.45 0.08 -16.79
C PHE A 109 -5.41 -0.68 -18.13
N ASN A 110 -6.38 -1.57 -18.38
CA ASN A 110 -6.46 -2.37 -19.60
C ASN A 110 -7.45 -1.81 -20.64
N GLY A 111 -7.84 -0.53 -20.52
CA GLY A 111 -8.70 0.17 -21.48
C GLY A 111 -10.21 0.05 -21.21
N GLY A 112 -10.60 -0.49 -20.07
CA GLY A 112 -11.96 -0.49 -19.55
C GLY A 112 -12.29 0.78 -18.76
N GLU A 113 -13.46 0.78 -18.14
CA GLU A 113 -13.93 1.88 -17.29
C GLU A 113 -13.70 1.58 -15.80
N ILE A 114 -13.59 2.64 -14.99
CA ILE A 114 -13.47 2.49 -13.54
C ILE A 114 -14.84 2.15 -12.92
N CYS A 115 -14.85 1.18 -12.00
CA CYS A 115 -16.06 0.83 -11.27
C CYS A 115 -16.50 1.99 -10.34
N PRO A 116 -17.78 2.38 -10.32
CA PRO A 116 -18.34 3.34 -9.41
C PRO A 116 -18.37 2.75 -7.99
N ARG A 117 -18.38 3.66 -7.02
CA ARG A 117 -18.52 3.31 -5.60
C ARG A 117 -19.84 2.59 -5.32
N MET A 118 -19.86 1.91 -4.18
CA MET A 118 -21.06 1.25 -3.64
C MET A 118 -22.17 2.27 -3.35
N THR A 119 -23.43 1.88 -3.53
CA THR A 119 -24.58 2.68 -3.07
C THR A 119 -25.10 2.08 -1.77
N LYS A 120 -24.98 2.79 -0.64
CA LYS A 120 -25.40 2.29 0.68
C LYS A 120 -24.87 0.89 1.02
N GLY A 121 -23.60 0.64 0.69
CA GLY A 121 -22.92 -0.65 0.94
C GLY A 121 -23.39 -1.82 0.06
N LYS A 122 -24.22 -1.56 -0.96
CA LYS A 122 -24.57 -2.57 -1.96
C LYS A 122 -23.49 -2.66 -3.01
N ASP A 123 -23.13 -3.90 -3.34
CA ASP A 123 -22.14 -4.21 -4.34
C ASP A 123 -22.53 -3.62 -5.71
N PRO A 124 -21.69 -2.79 -6.34
CA PRO A 124 -21.93 -2.32 -7.69
C PRO A 124 -22.04 -3.49 -8.69
N LEU A 125 -21.39 -4.63 -8.46
CA LEU A 125 -21.32 -5.78 -9.39
C LEU A 125 -22.68 -6.31 -9.84
N LEU A 126 -23.73 -6.24 -9.01
CA LEU A 126 -25.09 -6.66 -9.40
C LEU A 126 -25.66 -5.84 -10.58
N ARG A 127 -25.14 -4.63 -10.80
CA ARG A 127 -25.46 -3.78 -11.96
C ARG A 127 -24.41 -3.88 -13.07
N TRP A 128 -23.14 -4.11 -12.75
CA TRP A 128 -22.03 -4.20 -13.71
C TRP A 128 -22.00 -5.51 -14.51
N LEU A 129 -22.36 -6.64 -13.91
CA LEU A 129 -22.42 -7.96 -14.59
C LEU A 129 -23.52 -8.07 -15.67
N ARG A 130 -24.35 -7.04 -15.86
CA ARG A 130 -25.35 -7.00 -16.94
C ARG A 130 -24.81 -6.41 -18.26
N ILE A 131 -23.56 -5.96 -18.27
CA ILE A 131 -22.93 -5.28 -19.42
C ILE A 131 -21.90 -6.19 -20.13
N ILE A 132 -21.58 -7.35 -19.55
CA ILE A 132 -20.87 -8.48 -20.21
C ILE A 132 -21.85 -9.61 -20.50
#